data_AF-A0A7Y7AG17-F1
#
_entry.id   AF-A0A7Y7AG17-F1
#
_cell.length_a   1.000
_cell.length_b   1.000
_cell.length_c   1.000
_cell.angle_alpha   90.00
_cell.angle_beta   90.00
_cell.angle_gamma   90.00
#
_symmetry.space_group_name_H-M   'P 1'
#
loop_
_entity.id
_entity.type
_entity.pdbx_description
1 polymer ?
#
loop_
_entity_poly.entity_id
_entity_poly.type
_entity_poly.pdbx_seq_one_letter_code
_entity_poly.pdbx_strand_id
1 'polypeptide(L)'
;MNTKQAYIQLVGDALIPLLGAFYFDWSLYFILLFYCLDLVANEVVAHLKSRKTVEFSGIGTNQWLKKGVKSAFLLLASLVAIHVAVYFIHPDINFQKELIDFMAYEEMGIAQGYVLVPFVALSAYQLYRMDFLIPAKYRKIDITQIWKPHMTSLIIITLFAGLTIGLSQIIVFNDLVYVLSIVGVSSIYQLWLIRRKNAEG
;
A
#
# COMPACT_ATOMS: atom_id res chain seq x y z
N MET A 1 0.25 7.19 -16.64
CA MET A 1 0.31 8.39 -15.81
C MET A 1 1.19 9.42 -16.47
N ASN A 2 0.68 10.64 -16.60
CA ASN A 2 1.51 11.80 -16.88
C ASN A 2 2.49 11.97 -15.70
N THR A 3 3.78 12.19 -15.96
CA THR A 3 4.81 12.28 -14.92
C THR A 3 4.44 13.29 -13.82
N LYS A 4 3.75 14.38 -14.17
CA LYS A 4 3.25 15.37 -13.19
C LYS A 4 2.25 14.78 -12.19
N GLN A 5 1.33 13.94 -12.64
CA GLN A 5 0.33 13.29 -11.79
C GLN A 5 0.99 12.29 -10.82
N ALA A 6 2.07 11.64 -11.27
CA ALA A 6 2.84 10.71 -10.44
C ALA A 6 3.50 11.40 -9.24
N TYR A 7 4.06 12.59 -9.46
CA TYR A 7 4.65 13.39 -8.40
C TYR A 7 3.60 13.96 -7.43
N ILE A 8 2.45 14.39 -7.93
CA ILE A 8 1.35 14.85 -7.06
C ILE A 8 0.88 13.71 -6.16
N GLN A 9 0.72 12.51 -6.72
CA GLN A 9 0.33 11.34 -5.93
C GLN A 9 1.39 10.99 -4.89
N LEU A 10 2.68 10.98 -5.27
CA LEU A 10 3.78 10.73 -4.35
C LEU A 10 3.76 11.67 -3.13
N VAL A 11 3.52 12.95 -3.38
CA VAL A 11 3.41 13.95 -2.31
C VAL A 11 2.18 13.70 -1.45
N GLY A 12 1.03 13.40 -2.05
CA GLY A 12 -0.19 13.05 -1.32
C GLY A 12 -0.04 11.83 -0.42
N ASP A 13 0.53 10.75 -0.95
CA ASP A 13 0.74 9.48 -0.25
C ASP A 13 1.73 9.64 0.92
N ALA A 14 2.71 10.55 0.81
CA ALA A 14 3.64 10.88 1.89
C ALA A 14 3.06 11.84 2.93
N LEU A 15 2.18 12.76 2.51
CA LEU A 15 1.63 13.79 3.39
C LEU A 15 0.72 13.23 4.46
N ILE A 16 -0.15 12.26 4.14
CA ILE A 16 -1.12 11.72 5.11
C ILE A 16 -0.41 11.12 6.35
N PRO A 17 0.57 10.19 6.20
CA PRO A 17 1.35 9.66 7.33
C PRO A 17 2.10 10.74 8.13
N LEU A 18 2.67 11.73 7.44
CA LEU A 18 3.42 12.80 8.09
C LEU A 18 2.50 13.72 8.89
N LEU A 19 1.34 14.10 8.33
CA LEU A 19 0.34 14.87 9.06
C LEU A 19 -0.20 14.08 10.25
N GLY A 20 -0.47 12.78 10.07
CA GLY A 20 -0.83 11.87 11.15
C GLY A 20 0.16 11.93 12.30
N ALA A 21 1.46 11.76 12.01
CA ALA A 21 2.51 11.74 13.03
C ALA A 21 2.79 13.10 13.70
N PHE A 22 2.78 14.20 12.94
CA PHE A 22 3.22 15.52 13.45
C PHE A 22 2.09 16.41 13.95
N TYR A 23 0.86 16.22 13.47
CA TYR A 23 -0.26 17.12 13.74
C TYR A 23 -1.42 16.45 14.47
N PHE A 24 -1.67 15.18 14.19
CA PHE A 24 -2.78 14.42 14.78
C PHE A 24 -2.34 13.44 15.88
N ASP A 25 -1.04 13.42 16.23
CA ASP A 25 -0.42 12.53 17.21
C ASP A 25 -0.80 11.05 17.01
N TRP A 26 -0.93 10.63 15.74
CA TRP A 26 -1.23 9.25 15.40
C TRP A 26 -0.10 8.33 15.87
N SER A 27 -0.48 7.23 16.50
CA SER A 27 0.48 6.18 16.86
C SER A 27 1.10 5.56 15.60
N LEU A 28 2.29 4.97 15.74
CA LEU A 28 2.93 4.24 14.65
C LEU A 28 1.98 3.18 14.05
N TYR A 29 1.23 2.48 14.91
CA TYR A 29 0.31 1.44 14.46
C TYR A 29 -0.90 2.02 13.71
N PHE A 30 -1.43 3.18 14.11
CA PHE A 30 -2.46 3.90 13.34
C PHE A 30 -2.03 4.20 11.90
N ILE A 31 -0.82 4.71 11.73
CA ILE A 31 -0.25 5.00 10.42
C ILE A 31 -0.07 3.71 9.61
N LEU A 32 0.37 2.63 10.26
CA LEU A 32 0.51 1.32 9.62
C LEU A 32 -0.84 0.71 9.22
N LEU A 33 -1.92 0.93 9.98
CA LEU A 33 -3.27 0.51 9.62
C LEU A 33 -3.75 1.22 8.35
N PHE A 34 -3.49 2.53 8.22
CA PHE A 34 -3.74 3.27 6.98
C PHE A 34 -2.98 2.65 5.79
N TYR A 35 -1.68 2.38 5.95
CA TYR A 35 -0.91 1.69 4.91
C TYR A 35 -1.46 0.29 4.60
N CYS A 36 -1.94 -0.46 5.60
CA CYS A 36 -2.54 -1.78 5.38
C CYS A 36 -3.82 -1.69 4.54
N LEU A 37 -4.66 -0.68 4.77
CA LEU A 37 -5.83 -0.41 3.92
C LEU A 37 -5.42 -0.12 2.47
N ASP A 38 -4.38 0.69 2.27
CA ASP A 38 -3.84 0.97 0.94
C ASP A 38 -3.30 -0.29 0.26
N LEU A 39 -2.64 -1.20 0.99
CA LEU A 39 -2.17 -2.48 0.43
C LEU A 39 -3.34 -3.35 -0.05
N VAL A 40 -4.40 -3.43 0.74
CA VAL A 40 -5.63 -4.16 0.36
C VAL A 40 -6.29 -3.51 -0.85
N ALA A 41 -6.41 -2.18 -0.89
CA ALA A 41 -6.99 -1.47 -2.01
C ALA A 41 -6.18 -1.69 -3.31
N ASN A 42 -4.84 -1.68 -3.21
CA ASN A 42 -3.96 -1.95 -4.34
C ASN A 42 -4.05 -3.40 -4.84
N GLU A 43 -4.20 -4.37 -3.94
CA GLU A 43 -4.45 -5.78 -4.30
C GLU A 43 -5.76 -5.92 -5.09
N VAL A 44 -6.84 -5.30 -4.60
CA VAL A 44 -8.13 -5.29 -5.31
C VAL A 44 -7.99 -4.66 -6.69
N VAL A 45 -7.32 -3.52 -6.81
CA VAL A 45 -7.07 -2.86 -8.10
C VAL A 45 -6.21 -3.73 -9.03
N ALA A 46 -5.21 -4.44 -8.52
CA ALA A 46 -4.39 -5.36 -9.31
C ALA A 46 -5.25 -6.52 -9.87
N HIS A 47 -6.18 -7.05 -9.06
CA HIS A 47 -7.15 -8.04 -9.51
C HIS A 47 -8.11 -7.49 -10.57
N LEU A 48 -8.61 -6.26 -10.41
CA LEU A 48 -9.49 -5.62 -11.40
C LEU A 48 -8.78 -5.41 -12.74
N LYS A 49 -7.55 -4.86 -12.71
CA LYS A 49 -6.72 -4.64 -13.91
C LYS A 49 -6.46 -5.96 -14.63
N SER A 50 -5.98 -6.95 -13.91
CA SER A 50 -5.60 -8.25 -14.48
C SER A 50 -6.81 -9.03 -15.03
N ARG A 51 -7.96 -9.00 -14.34
CA ARG A 51 -9.21 -9.60 -14.84
C ARG A 51 -9.62 -8.99 -16.18
N LYS A 52 -9.57 -7.65 -16.30
CA LYS A 52 -9.94 -6.95 -17.54
C LYS A 52 -8.97 -7.24 -18.69
N THR A 53 -7.67 -7.33 -18.41
CA THR A 53 -6.67 -7.73 -19.42
C THR A 53 -6.92 -9.15 -19.92
N VAL A 54 -7.16 -10.11 -19.02
CA VAL A 54 -7.40 -11.51 -19.39
C VAL A 54 -8.68 -11.68 -20.20
N GLU A 55 -9.76 -10.99 -19.82
CA GLU A 55 -11.02 -10.95 -20.57
C GLU A 55 -10.81 -10.44 -22.01
N PHE A 56 -9.97 -9.42 -22.21
CA PHE A 56 -9.69 -8.87 -23.54
C PHE A 56 -8.72 -9.72 -24.36
N SER A 57 -7.67 -10.26 -23.73
CA SER A 57 -6.63 -11.04 -24.43
C SER A 57 -7.06 -12.48 -24.77
N GLY A 58 -8.21 -12.95 -24.27
CA GLY A 58 -8.67 -14.32 -24.47
C GLY A 58 -7.78 -15.39 -23.81
N ILE A 59 -6.87 -14.97 -22.93
CA ILE A 59 -5.99 -15.86 -22.18
C ILE A 59 -6.84 -16.58 -21.12
N GLY A 60 -6.58 -17.85 -20.84
CA GLY A 60 -7.33 -18.60 -19.83
C GLY A 60 -7.27 -17.95 -18.44
N THR A 61 -8.41 -17.91 -17.75
CA THR A 61 -8.59 -17.36 -16.38
C THR A 61 -7.66 -17.97 -15.34
N ASN A 62 -7.09 -19.15 -15.62
CA ASN A 62 -6.13 -19.84 -14.77
C ASN A 62 -4.86 -19.00 -14.49
N GLN A 63 -4.38 -18.22 -15.46
CA GLN A 63 -3.19 -17.39 -15.25
C GLN A 63 -3.46 -16.23 -14.28
N TRP A 64 -4.65 -15.62 -14.36
CA TRP A 64 -5.10 -14.61 -13.42
C TRP A 64 -5.21 -15.18 -12.01
N LEU A 65 -5.85 -16.35 -11.87
CA LEU A 65 -6.05 -16.98 -10.57
C LEU A 65 -4.71 -17.37 -9.92
N LYS A 66 -3.79 -18.01 -10.66
CA LYS A 66 -2.48 -18.40 -10.12
C LYS A 66 -1.66 -17.21 -9.60
N LYS A 67 -1.60 -16.13 -10.38
CA LYS A 67 -0.85 -14.91 -9.97
C LYS A 67 -1.56 -14.18 -8.84
N GLY A 68 -2.89 -14.13 -8.87
CA GLY A 68 -3.70 -13.55 -7.81
C GLY A 68 -3.54 -14.28 -6.48
N VAL A 69 -3.64 -15.61 -6.46
CA VAL A 69 -3.43 -16.42 -5.24
C VAL A 69 -2.02 -16.22 -4.68
N LYS A 70 -0.99 -16.20 -5.54
CA LYS A 70 0.38 -15.93 -5.10
C LYS A 70 0.53 -14.53 -4.50
N SER A 71 -0.13 -13.54 -5.09
CA SER A 71 -0.14 -12.16 -4.59
C SER A 71 -0.88 -12.05 -3.25
N ALA A 72 -2.05 -12.65 -3.13
CA ALA A 72 -2.83 -12.68 -1.89
C ALA A 72 -2.04 -13.34 -0.73
N PHE A 73 -1.29 -14.41 -1.01
CA PHE A 73 -0.40 -15.00 -0.02
C PHE A 73 0.72 -14.05 0.41
N LEU A 74 1.35 -13.33 -0.55
CA LEU A 74 2.36 -12.31 -0.24
C LEU A 74 1.78 -11.12 0.53
N LEU A 75 0.55 -10.69 0.21
CA LEU A 75 -0.15 -9.65 0.95
C LEU A 75 -0.37 -10.09 2.39
N LEU A 76 -0.90 -11.30 2.61
CA LEU A 76 -1.11 -11.85 3.95
C LEU A 76 0.21 -11.95 4.72
N ALA A 77 1.28 -12.42 4.07
CA ALA A 77 2.61 -12.46 4.66
C ALA A 77 3.11 -11.05 5.04
N SER A 78 2.87 -10.04 4.18
CA SER A 78 3.22 -8.65 4.45
C SER A 78 2.45 -8.11 5.66
N LEU A 79 1.14 -8.34 5.72
CA LEU A 79 0.29 -7.90 6.83
C LEU A 79 0.75 -8.55 8.15
N VAL A 80 0.98 -9.86 8.15
CA VAL A 80 1.50 -10.57 9.33
C VAL A 80 2.86 -10.02 9.75
N ALA A 81 3.78 -9.82 8.80
CA ALA A 81 5.11 -9.26 9.10
C ALA A 81 5.02 -7.86 9.72
N ILE A 82 4.11 -7.01 9.26
CA ILE A 82 3.88 -5.68 9.85
C ILE A 82 3.38 -5.80 11.29
N HIS A 83 2.39 -6.66 11.55
CA HIS A 83 1.85 -6.84 12.92
C HIS A 83 2.91 -7.42 13.86
N VAL A 84 3.70 -8.38 13.40
CA VAL A 84 4.81 -8.95 14.17
C VAL A 84 5.88 -7.88 14.43
N ALA A 85 6.22 -7.04 13.44
CA ALA A 85 7.16 -5.94 13.64
C ALA A 85 6.69 -4.97 14.73
N VAL A 86 5.41 -4.60 14.71
CA VAL A 86 4.84 -3.72 15.72
C VAL A 86 4.82 -4.37 17.10
N TYR A 87 4.50 -5.66 17.20
CA TYR A 87 4.57 -6.38 18.47
C TYR A 87 5.97 -6.36 19.09
N PHE A 88 7.03 -6.44 18.28
CA PHE A 88 8.39 -6.33 18.79
C PHE A 88 8.83 -4.91 19.15
N ILE A 89 8.20 -3.88 18.59
CA ILE A 89 8.44 -2.47 18.95
C ILE A 89 7.66 -2.13 20.22
N HIS A 90 6.38 -2.53 20.28
CA HIS A 90 5.43 -2.27 21.36
C HIS A 90 4.81 -3.59 21.85
N PRO A 91 5.45 -4.33 22.76
CA PRO A 91 4.98 -5.65 23.22
C PRO A 91 3.61 -5.62 23.91
N ASP A 92 3.24 -4.48 24.50
CA ASP A 92 1.99 -4.30 25.22
C ASP A 92 0.80 -3.94 24.31
N ILE A 93 1.00 -3.92 22.99
CA ILE A 93 -0.02 -3.49 22.03
C ILE A 93 -1.24 -4.43 22.03
N ASN A 94 -2.43 -3.83 22.12
CA ASN A 94 -3.68 -4.53 21.88
C ASN A 94 -4.20 -4.20 20.49
N PHE A 95 -3.83 -5.02 19.51
CA PHE A 95 -4.18 -4.82 18.10
C PHE A 95 -5.68 -4.64 17.83
N GLN A 96 -6.52 -5.41 18.54
CA GLN A 96 -7.96 -5.32 18.35
C GLN A 96 -8.49 -3.97 18.83
N LYS A 97 -8.03 -3.52 20.00
CA LYS A 97 -8.41 -2.22 20.54
C LYS A 97 -7.95 -1.11 19.61
N GLU A 98 -6.69 -1.11 19.19
CA GLU A 98 -6.15 -0.09 18.29
C GLU A 98 -6.87 -0.05 16.94
N LEU A 99 -7.30 -1.20 16.39
CA LEU A 99 -8.09 -1.24 15.16
C LEU A 99 -9.48 -0.62 15.35
N ILE A 100 -10.12 -0.87 16.49
CA ILE A 100 -11.41 -0.27 16.82
C ILE A 100 -11.23 1.24 17.02
N ASP A 101 -10.21 1.64 17.77
CA ASP A 101 -9.87 3.04 18.02
C ASP A 101 -9.56 3.74 16.69
N PHE A 102 -8.89 3.08 15.74
CA PHE A 102 -8.63 3.60 14.38
C PHE A 102 -9.91 3.86 13.59
N MET A 103 -10.85 2.93 13.63
CA MET A 103 -12.11 3.09 12.92
C MET A 103 -13.01 4.14 13.59
N ALA A 104 -12.97 4.23 14.91
CA ALA A 104 -13.82 5.10 15.73
C ALA A 104 -13.21 6.49 15.99
N TYR A 105 -11.93 6.72 15.66
CA TYR A 105 -11.23 7.97 15.93
C TYR A 105 -12.01 9.15 15.34
N GLU A 106 -12.50 10.05 16.19
CA GLU A 106 -13.31 11.17 15.73
C GLU A 106 -12.44 12.36 15.39
N GLU A 107 -12.38 12.71 14.11
CA GLU A 107 -11.88 13.99 13.66
C GLU A 107 -13.08 14.89 13.35
N MET A 108 -13.15 16.06 14.00
CA MET A 108 -14.23 17.04 13.77
C MET A 108 -15.66 16.47 13.99
N GLY A 109 -15.80 15.49 14.89
CA GLY A 109 -17.09 14.87 15.24
C GLY A 109 -17.58 13.79 14.27
N ILE A 110 -16.73 13.33 13.35
CA ILE A 110 -17.00 12.19 12.47
C ILE A 110 -15.92 11.13 12.69
N ALA A 111 -16.33 9.89 12.93
CA ALA A 111 -15.40 8.78 13.02
C ALA A 111 -14.66 8.58 11.67
N GLN A 112 -13.33 8.64 11.74
CA GLN A 112 -12.39 8.61 10.65
C GLN A 112 -12.63 7.42 9.73
N GLY A 113 -12.98 6.25 10.27
CA GLY A 113 -13.25 5.05 9.47
C GLY A 113 -14.33 5.26 8.39
N TYR A 114 -15.36 6.07 8.66
CA TYR A 114 -16.42 6.38 7.70
C TYR A 114 -15.95 7.27 6.55
N VAL A 115 -14.90 8.06 6.74
CA VAL A 115 -14.37 8.97 5.72
C VAL A 115 -13.20 8.29 5.00
N LEU A 116 -12.26 7.75 5.76
CA LEU A 116 -11.00 7.21 5.29
C LEU A 116 -11.18 5.97 4.42
N VAL A 117 -11.99 4.99 4.85
CA VAL A 117 -12.15 3.74 4.09
C VAL A 117 -12.79 3.99 2.72
N PRO A 118 -13.91 4.74 2.62
CA PRO A 118 -14.44 5.12 1.30
C PRO A 118 -13.48 5.97 0.49
N PHE A 119 -12.73 6.87 1.13
CA PHE A 119 -11.76 7.72 0.44
C PHE A 119 -10.63 6.92 -0.19
N VAL A 120 -10.02 5.98 0.54
CA VAL A 120 -8.99 5.07 0.03
C VAL A 120 -9.52 4.23 -1.13
N ALA A 121 -10.71 3.64 -0.96
CA ALA A 121 -11.35 2.83 -2.01
C ALA A 121 -11.67 3.66 -3.27
N LEU A 122 -12.23 4.87 -3.09
CA LEU A 122 -12.54 5.80 -4.18
C LEU A 122 -11.26 6.24 -4.89
N SER A 123 -10.22 6.63 -4.15
CA SER A 123 -8.93 7.04 -4.71
C SER A 123 -8.30 5.92 -5.53
N ALA A 124 -8.24 4.70 -4.99
CA ALA A 124 -7.74 3.53 -5.69
C ALA A 124 -8.55 3.22 -6.97
N TYR A 125 -9.88 3.35 -6.91
CA TYR A 125 -10.75 3.17 -8.06
C TYR A 125 -10.60 4.28 -9.12
N GLN A 126 -10.45 5.53 -8.71
CA GLN A 126 -10.19 6.66 -9.60
C GLN A 126 -8.86 6.46 -10.35
N LEU A 127 -7.80 6.07 -9.63
CA LEU A 127 -6.51 5.73 -10.23
C LEU A 127 -6.66 4.56 -11.21
N TYR A 128 -7.38 3.50 -10.84
CA TYR A 128 -7.70 2.42 -11.77
C TYR A 128 -8.35 2.91 -13.06
N ARG A 129 -9.37 3.78 -12.95
CA ARG A 129 -10.05 4.33 -14.14
C ARG A 129 -9.13 5.19 -14.98
N MET A 130 -8.48 6.17 -14.38
CA MET A 130 -7.66 7.17 -15.08
C MET A 130 -6.43 6.55 -15.74
N ASP A 131 -5.78 5.63 -15.04
CA ASP A 131 -4.48 5.12 -15.49
C ASP A 131 -4.57 3.86 -16.35
N PHE A 132 -5.69 3.13 -16.30
CA PHE A 132 -5.81 1.83 -16.96
C PHE A 132 -7.03 1.70 -17.86
N LEU A 133 -8.23 2.04 -17.39
CA LEU A 133 -9.45 1.89 -18.19
C LEU A 133 -9.59 2.94 -19.29
N ILE A 134 -9.50 4.23 -18.95
CA ILE A 134 -9.69 5.33 -19.91
C ILE A 134 -8.65 5.27 -21.05
N PRO A 135 -7.35 5.02 -20.81
CA PRO A 135 -6.36 4.88 -21.87
C PRO A 135 -6.40 3.52 -22.58
N ALA A 136 -7.36 2.65 -22.21
CA ALA A 136 -7.48 1.28 -22.70
C ALA A 136 -6.19 0.44 -22.61
N LYS A 137 -5.42 0.60 -21.52
CA LYS A 137 -4.14 -0.11 -21.35
C LYS A 137 -4.29 -1.63 -21.34
N TYR A 138 -5.46 -2.14 -20.94
CA TYR A 138 -5.79 -3.56 -20.97
C TYR A 138 -5.58 -4.23 -22.33
N ARG A 139 -5.52 -3.45 -23.43
CA ARG A 139 -5.27 -3.95 -24.79
C ARG A 139 -3.80 -4.13 -25.14
N LYS A 140 -2.90 -3.45 -24.41
CA LYS A 140 -1.47 -3.32 -24.77
C LYS A 140 -0.54 -3.95 -23.75
N ILE A 141 -0.99 -4.13 -22.50
CA ILE A 141 -0.14 -4.62 -21.42
C ILE A 141 -0.40 -6.08 -21.10
N ASP A 142 0.66 -6.83 -20.81
CA ASP A 142 0.60 -8.21 -20.35
C ASP A 142 0.23 -8.27 -18.86
N ILE A 143 -0.44 -9.35 -18.44
CA ILE A 143 -0.75 -9.63 -17.04
C ILE A 143 0.49 -9.60 -16.14
N THR A 144 1.66 -9.96 -16.67
CA THR A 144 2.96 -9.94 -15.98
C THR A 144 3.42 -8.52 -15.69
N GLN A 145 3.14 -7.56 -16.58
CA GLN A 145 3.45 -6.15 -16.37
C GLN A 145 2.56 -5.52 -15.27
N ILE A 146 1.42 -6.14 -14.94
CA ILE A 146 0.57 -5.77 -13.80
C ILE A 146 1.10 -6.38 -12.51
N TRP A 147 1.30 -7.70 -12.48
CA TRP A 147 1.64 -8.41 -11.24
C TRP A 147 3.09 -8.23 -10.78
N LYS A 148 4.07 -8.13 -11.69
CA LYS A 148 5.49 -8.02 -11.32
C LYS A 148 5.80 -6.81 -10.43
N PRO A 149 5.41 -5.57 -10.77
CA PRO A 149 5.67 -4.43 -9.90
C PRO A 149 4.89 -4.53 -8.58
N HIS A 150 3.64 -5.00 -8.62
CA HIS A 150 2.81 -5.19 -7.43
C HIS A 150 3.45 -6.17 -6.43
N MET A 151 3.83 -7.35 -6.90
CA MET A 151 4.50 -8.36 -6.06
C MET A 151 5.87 -7.89 -5.56
N THR A 152 6.60 -7.12 -6.37
CA THR A 152 7.90 -6.54 -5.96
C THR A 152 7.69 -5.56 -4.81
N SER A 153 6.64 -4.74 -4.86
CA SER A 153 6.27 -3.84 -3.74
C SER A 153 5.98 -4.63 -2.46
N LEU A 154 5.17 -5.70 -2.53
CA LEU A 154 4.85 -6.55 -1.36
C LEU A 154 6.10 -7.21 -0.78
N ILE A 155 7.01 -7.69 -1.64
CA ILE A 155 8.28 -8.27 -1.19
C ILE A 155 9.15 -7.23 -0.49
N ILE A 156 9.27 -6.02 -1.03
CA ILE A 156 10.04 -4.93 -0.40
C ILE A 156 9.47 -4.59 0.96
N ILE A 157 8.15 -4.47 1.08
CA ILE A 157 7.46 -4.20 2.36
C ILE A 157 7.72 -5.32 3.36
N THR A 158 7.58 -6.58 2.94
CA THR A 158 7.82 -7.75 3.80
C THR A 158 9.28 -7.77 4.28
N LEU A 159 10.24 -7.51 3.40
CA LEU A 159 11.66 -7.45 3.75
C LEU A 159 11.96 -6.31 4.70
N PHE A 160 11.37 -5.13 4.48
CA PHE A 160 11.53 -3.99 5.37
C PHE A 160 10.95 -4.24 6.76
N ALA A 161 9.77 -4.87 6.84
CA ALA A 161 9.19 -5.32 8.11
C ALA A 161 10.08 -6.37 8.80
N GLY A 162 10.60 -7.34 8.06
CA GLY A 162 11.55 -8.34 8.58
C GLY A 162 12.84 -7.74 9.12
N LEU A 163 13.40 -6.75 8.41
CA LEU A 163 14.56 -6.00 8.87
C LEU A 163 14.24 -5.20 10.14
N THR A 164 13.05 -4.62 10.22
CA THR A 164 12.58 -3.89 11.41
C THR A 164 12.47 -4.82 12.62
N ILE A 165 11.91 -6.03 12.45
CA ILE A 165 11.85 -7.08 13.49
C ILE A 165 13.25 -7.45 13.98
N GLY A 166 14.22 -7.61 13.06
CA GLY A 166 15.60 -7.94 13.41
C GLY A 166 16.28 -6.83 14.20
N LEU A 167 16.09 -5.57 13.78
CA LEU A 167 16.66 -4.41 14.46
C LEU A 167 16.05 -4.17 15.84
N SER A 168 14.74 -4.38 16.00
CA SER A 168 14.05 -4.18 17.27
C SER A 168 14.50 -5.13 18.38
N GLN A 169 15.15 -6.26 18.04
CA GLN A 169 15.78 -7.14 19.04
C GLN A 169 17.00 -6.49 19.71
N ILE A 170 17.62 -5.52 19.03
CA ILE A 170 18.87 -4.87 19.49
C ILE A 170 18.55 -3.50 20.07
N ILE A 171 17.77 -2.69 19.33
CA ILE A 171 17.42 -1.32 19.69
C ILE A 171 16.00 -1.03 19.20
N VAL A 172 15.16 -0.53 20.10
CA VAL A 172 13.86 0.04 19.75
C VAL A 172 14.00 1.54 19.60
N PHE A 173 13.70 2.06 18.41
CA PHE A 173 13.75 3.49 18.13
C PHE A 173 12.45 4.18 18.52
N ASN A 174 12.45 5.52 18.50
CA ASN A 174 11.22 6.29 18.62
C ASN A 174 10.32 6.06 17.38
N ASP A 175 9.01 5.97 17.58
CA ASP A 175 7.98 5.81 16.54
C ASP A 175 8.18 6.68 15.30
N LEU A 176 8.58 7.93 15.50
CA LEU A 176 8.82 8.89 14.42
C LEU A 176 9.93 8.44 13.46
N VAL A 177 10.96 7.75 13.97
CA VAL A 177 12.05 7.20 13.14
C VAL A 177 11.49 6.14 12.19
N TYR A 178 10.59 5.29 12.66
CA TYR A 178 9.93 4.28 11.83
C TYR A 178 9.02 4.93 10.79
N VAL A 179 8.22 5.93 11.16
CA VAL A 179 7.35 6.68 10.23
C VAL A 179 8.17 7.33 9.12
N LEU A 180 9.24 8.06 9.47
CA LEU A 180 10.11 8.70 8.48
C LEU A 180 10.80 7.66 7.58
N SER A 181 11.18 6.51 8.13
CA SER A 181 11.78 5.43 7.35
C SER A 181 10.81 4.82 6.35
N ILE A 182 9.54 4.60 6.74
CA ILE A 182 8.48 4.09 5.86
C ILE A 182 8.20 5.09 4.73
N VAL A 183 8.03 6.38 5.06
CA VAL A 183 7.80 7.44 4.08
C VAL A 183 9.00 7.59 3.15
N GLY A 184 10.22 7.53 3.68
CA GLY A 184 11.46 7.58 2.89
C GLY A 184 11.59 6.42 1.91
N VAL A 185 11.45 5.18 2.39
CA VAL A 185 11.57 3.97 1.56
C VAL A 185 10.48 3.93 0.48
N SER A 186 9.23 4.19 0.84
CA SER A 186 8.12 4.25 -0.12
C SER A 186 8.33 5.33 -1.17
N SER A 187 8.79 6.52 -0.76
CA SER A 187 9.05 7.62 -1.68
C SER A 187 10.18 7.31 -2.66
N ILE A 188 11.28 6.76 -2.17
CA ILE A 188 12.43 6.34 -3.00
C ILE A 188 11.98 5.28 -4.02
N TYR A 189 11.20 4.29 -3.58
CA TYR A 189 10.71 3.23 -4.46
C TYR A 189 9.79 3.79 -5.56
N GLN A 190 8.87 4.69 -5.22
CA GLN A 190 8.00 5.34 -6.18
C GLN A 190 8.78 6.20 -7.18
N LEU A 191 9.77 6.96 -6.72
CA LEU A 191 10.66 7.73 -7.60
C LEU A 191 11.41 6.83 -8.58
N TRP A 192 11.91 5.68 -8.12
CA TRP A 192 12.56 4.70 -8.98
C TRP A 192 11.59 4.14 -10.04
N LEU A 193 10.35 3.82 -9.66
CA LEU A 193 9.32 3.37 -10.59
C LEU A 193 8.97 4.44 -11.65
N ILE A 194 8.85 5.71 -11.25
CA ILE A 194 8.58 6.82 -12.17
C ILE A 194 9.72 6.96 -13.18
N ARG A 195 10.98 6.95 -12.72
CA ARG A 195 12.17 7.04 -13.59
C ARG A 195 12.22 5.90 -14.59
N ARG A 196 11.96 4.67 -14.13
CA ARG A 196 11.93 3.49 -15.00
C ARG A 196 10.87 3.60 -16.10
N LYS A 197 9.66 4.03 -15.77
CA LYS A 197 8.57 4.21 -16.76
C LYS A 197 8.91 5.27 -17.80
N ASN A 198 9.61 6.34 -17.41
CA ASN A 198 10.05 7.38 -18.36
C ASN A 198 11.19 6.92 -19.29
N ALA A 199 11.94 5.88 -18.91
CA ALA A 199 13.02 5.33 -19.75
C ALA A 199 12.54 4.26 -20.75
N GLU A 200 11.36 3.67 -20.52
CA GLU A 200 10.75 2.62 -21.36
C GLU A 200 9.73 3.17 -22.39
N GLY A 201 9.46 4.50 -22.39
CA GLY A 201 8.48 5.15 -23.27
C GLY A 201 9.09 6.28 -24.08
#